data_AF-B8BVT6-F1
#
_entry.id   AF-B8BVT6-F1
#
_cell.length_a   1.000
_cell.length_b   1.000
_cell.length_c   1.000
_cell.angle_alpha   90.00
_cell.angle_beta   90.00
_cell.angle_gamma   90.00
#
_symmetry.space_group_name_H-M   'P 1'
#
loop_
_entity.id
_entity.type
_entity.pdbx_description
1 polymer ?
#
loop_
_entity_poly.entity_id
_entity_poly.type
_entity_poly.pdbx_seq_one_letter_code
_entity_poly.pdbx_strand_id
1 'polypeptide(L)'
;AKYMLPKFDSDVPVPPKLDKWFEGLKANDDTFAKIYDEIMGVLVKSWDETNKRWDTIWLAGLRDTAPATLFDKILSGDIPASVVKEDDHILAFKDINPLAPAHILVIPKDRNGLTNLRQATPEHTDILGRLLIAAGEIAKDESLGFGDGARIVINDGPDGGQEVMHLHVHVLGGRKMESTFG
;
A
#
# COMPACT_ATOMS: atom_id res chain seq x y z
N ALA A 1 -5.56 21.81 -1.65
CA ALA A 1 -5.20 20.39 -1.72
C ALA A 1 -3.73 20.28 -2.08
N LYS A 2 -2.90 19.64 -1.26
CA LYS A 2 -1.45 19.55 -1.49
C LYS A 2 -1.19 18.35 -2.40
N TYR A 3 -0.82 18.60 -3.65
CA TYR A 3 -0.46 17.56 -4.61
C TYR A 3 0.95 17.04 -4.30
N MET A 4 1.11 15.71 -4.34
CA MET A 4 2.40 15.03 -4.31
C MET A 4 2.83 14.80 -5.77
N LEU A 5 4.04 15.21 -6.15
CA LEU A 5 4.58 14.98 -7.49
C LEU A 5 5.60 13.84 -7.47
N PRO A 6 5.55 12.89 -8.41
CA PRO A 6 6.51 11.78 -8.49
C PRO A 6 7.79 12.19 -9.23
N LYS A 7 8.90 11.50 -8.93
CA LYS A 7 10.14 11.57 -9.74
C LYS A 7 10.57 10.19 -10.26
N PHE A 8 10.16 10.01 -11.51
CA PHE A 8 10.74 9.31 -12.66
C PHE A 8 10.91 7.77 -12.66
N ASP A 9 10.05 7.18 -13.49
CA ASP A 9 10.12 5.89 -14.17
C ASP A 9 11.47 5.62 -14.86
N SER A 10 11.82 4.34 -14.99
CA SER A 10 12.87 3.87 -15.90
C SER A 10 12.32 2.90 -16.95
N ASP A 11 11.54 3.42 -17.89
CA ASP A 11 11.44 2.88 -19.27
C ASP A 11 12.03 3.87 -20.29
N VAL A 12 12.97 4.72 -19.86
CA VAL A 12 13.78 5.56 -20.74
C VAL A 12 15.02 4.74 -21.15
N PRO A 13 15.30 4.53 -22.46
CA PRO A 13 16.47 3.79 -22.89
C PRO A 13 17.75 4.46 -22.38
N VAL A 14 18.55 3.66 -21.71
CA VAL A 14 19.77 4.06 -21.03
C VAL A 14 20.84 4.42 -22.07
N PRO A 15 21.53 5.58 -21.98
CA PRO A 15 22.57 5.96 -22.92
C PRO A 15 23.70 4.91 -23.00
N PRO A 16 24.37 4.69 -24.16
CA PRO A 16 25.37 3.64 -24.34
C PRO A 16 26.56 3.66 -23.36
N LYS A 17 26.82 4.81 -22.74
CA LYS A 17 27.81 4.96 -21.67
C LYS A 17 27.36 4.33 -20.34
N LEU A 18 26.07 4.38 -20.03
CA LEU A 18 25.48 3.78 -18.84
C LEU A 18 25.27 2.27 -19.01
N ASP A 19 24.99 1.76 -20.22
CA ASP A 19 24.96 0.29 -20.44
C ASP A 19 26.33 -0.36 -20.22
N LYS A 20 27.41 0.29 -20.67
CA LYS A 20 28.79 -0.13 -20.33
C LYS A 20 29.10 -0.05 -18.84
N TRP A 21 28.43 0.85 -18.11
CA TRP A 21 28.54 0.99 -16.66
C TRP A 21 27.79 -0.14 -15.93
N PHE A 22 26.62 -0.57 -16.44
CA PHE A 22 25.88 -1.74 -15.95
C PHE A 22 26.54 -3.09 -16.28
N GLU A 23 27.27 -3.21 -17.40
CA GLU A 23 28.10 -4.39 -17.68
C GLU A 23 29.32 -4.45 -16.74
N GLY A 24 29.87 -3.30 -16.33
CA GLY A 24 30.87 -3.21 -15.27
C GLY A 24 30.35 -3.63 -13.88
N LEU A 25 29.08 -3.35 -13.58
CA LEU A 25 28.38 -3.79 -12.36
C LEU A 25 28.31 -5.33 -12.22
N LYS A 26 28.37 -6.09 -13.32
CA LYS A 26 28.36 -7.57 -13.31
C LYS A 26 29.74 -8.20 -13.09
N ALA A 27 30.81 -7.40 -13.10
CA ALA A 27 32.19 -7.90 -13.09
C ALA A 27 32.83 -8.04 -11.68
N ASN A 28 32.08 -7.77 -10.61
CA ASN A 28 32.45 -8.07 -9.21
C ASN A 28 33.79 -7.43 -8.74
N ASP A 29 33.87 -6.09 -8.77
CA ASP A 29 35.02 -5.31 -8.28
C ASP A 29 34.77 -4.75 -6.86
N ASP A 30 35.61 -5.15 -5.91
CA ASP A 30 35.55 -4.81 -4.47
C ASP A 30 35.67 -3.30 -4.18
N THR A 31 36.15 -2.52 -5.16
CA THR A 31 36.24 -1.05 -5.07
C THR A 31 34.85 -0.41 -5.03
N PHE A 32 33.86 -1.04 -5.65
CA PHE A 32 32.51 -0.49 -5.77
C PHE A 32 31.66 -0.70 -4.52
N ALA A 33 31.87 -1.79 -3.77
CA ALA A 33 31.16 -2.05 -2.51
C ALA A 33 31.38 -0.92 -1.48
N LYS A 34 32.60 -0.38 -1.42
CA LYS A 34 32.95 0.72 -0.51
C LYS A 34 32.29 2.05 -0.90
N ILE A 35 32.22 2.34 -2.20
CA ILE A 35 31.59 3.56 -2.72
C ILE A 35 30.06 3.46 -2.60
N TYR A 36 29.49 2.27 -2.81
CA TYR A 36 28.08 2.00 -2.57
C TYR A 36 27.71 2.25 -1.10
N ASP A 37 28.47 1.71 -0.15
CA ASP A 37 28.21 1.92 1.29
C ASP A 37 28.35 3.39 1.71
N GLU A 38 29.30 4.12 1.12
CA GLU A 38 29.54 5.54 1.43
C GLU A 38 28.44 6.45 0.87
N ILE A 39 27.97 6.19 -0.37
CA ILE A 39 26.92 6.98 -1.02
C ILE A 39 25.53 6.60 -0.46
N MET A 40 25.23 5.30 -0.34
CA MET A 40 23.96 4.84 0.21
C MET A 40 23.84 5.16 1.70
N GLY A 41 24.93 5.11 2.47
CA GLY A 41 24.93 5.50 3.88
C GLY A 41 24.55 6.97 4.12
N VAL A 42 24.94 7.87 3.22
CA VAL A 42 24.58 9.30 3.29
C VAL A 42 23.14 9.54 2.81
N LEU A 43 22.72 8.87 1.74
CA LEU A 43 21.37 9.02 1.19
C LEU A 43 20.30 8.42 2.13
N VAL A 44 20.58 7.27 2.75
CA VAL A 44 19.71 6.64 3.74
C VAL A 44 19.55 7.56 4.95
N LYS A 45 20.64 8.08 5.54
CA LYS A 45 20.57 9.01 6.68
C LYS A 45 19.82 10.30 6.37
N SER A 46 20.07 10.92 5.23
CA SER A 46 19.40 12.17 4.81
C SER A 46 17.89 12.01 4.61
N TRP A 47 17.45 10.82 4.21
CA TRP A 47 16.06 10.53 3.91
C TRP A 47 15.27 10.11 5.16
N ASP A 48 15.93 9.42 6.08
CA ASP A 48 15.43 8.95 7.38
C ASP A 48 15.07 10.12 8.33
N GLU A 49 15.95 11.14 8.43
CA GLU A 49 15.79 12.23 9.40
C GLU A 49 14.67 13.24 9.07
N THR A 50 14.21 13.30 7.81
CA THR A 50 13.32 14.39 7.35
C THR A 50 11.88 13.96 7.06
N ASN A 51 11.62 12.68 6.77
CA ASN A 51 10.33 12.24 6.20
C ASN A 51 9.52 11.20 6.97
N LYS A 52 9.94 10.74 8.17
CA LYS A 52 9.18 9.79 9.02
C LYS A 52 8.40 8.74 8.20
N ARG A 53 9.09 8.09 7.26
CA ARG A 53 8.48 7.15 6.32
C ARG A 53 8.66 5.72 6.85
N TRP A 54 7.69 4.87 6.53
CA TRP A 54 7.43 3.53 7.11
C TRP A 54 8.51 2.48 6.85
N ASP A 55 9.44 2.79 5.96
CA ASP A 55 10.58 1.97 5.52
C ASP A 55 11.74 1.85 6.54
N THR A 56 11.73 2.64 7.61
CA THR A 56 12.76 2.58 8.68
C THR A 56 12.68 1.33 9.55
N ILE A 57 11.66 0.50 9.36
CA ILE A 57 11.67 -0.87 9.85
C ILE A 57 12.59 -1.67 8.92
N TRP A 58 13.87 -1.77 9.29
CA TRP A 58 14.92 -2.61 8.66
C TRP A 58 14.56 -4.11 8.55
N LEU A 59 13.32 -4.50 8.92
CA LEU A 59 12.71 -5.83 8.81
C LEU A 59 11.51 -5.89 7.85
N ALA A 60 11.05 -4.78 7.25
CA ALA A 60 9.89 -4.75 6.35
C ALA A 60 10.12 -5.61 5.09
N GLY A 61 11.36 -5.66 4.59
CA GLY A 61 11.74 -6.51 3.46
C GLY A 61 11.97 -8.00 3.79
N LEU A 62 11.93 -8.39 5.08
CA LEU A 62 12.15 -9.77 5.53
C LEU A 62 10.84 -10.52 5.86
N ARG A 63 9.71 -9.82 5.83
CA ARG A 63 8.40 -10.36 6.20
C ARG A 63 7.49 -10.63 5.00
N ASP A 64 7.73 -9.95 3.88
CA ASP A 64 6.87 -10.03 2.71
C ASP A 64 7.67 -10.50 1.49
N THR A 65 7.48 -11.76 1.12
CA THR A 65 8.08 -12.36 -0.08
C THR A 65 7.15 -12.31 -1.28
N ALA A 66 5.94 -11.76 -1.12
CA ALA A 66 4.98 -11.67 -2.20
C ALA A 66 5.34 -10.50 -3.15
N PRO A 67 5.04 -10.63 -4.46
CA PRO A 67 5.28 -9.55 -5.41
C PRO A 67 4.59 -8.24 -5.00
N ALA A 68 5.15 -7.12 -5.44
CA ALA A 68 4.51 -5.82 -5.31
C ALA A 68 3.18 -5.79 -6.08
N THR A 69 2.19 -5.12 -5.51
CA THR A 69 0.82 -5.00 -5.97
C THR A 69 0.51 -3.56 -6.36
N LEU A 70 -0.69 -3.34 -6.89
CA LEU A 70 -1.20 -1.99 -7.17
C LEU A 70 -1.23 -1.11 -5.90
N PHE A 71 -1.53 -1.68 -4.74
CA PHE A 71 -1.61 -0.93 -3.49
C PHE A 71 -0.23 -0.53 -2.96
N ASP A 72 0.80 -1.32 -3.23
CA ASP A 72 2.19 -0.92 -2.92
C ASP A 72 2.58 0.33 -3.72
N LYS A 73 2.11 0.45 -4.97
CA LYS A 73 2.30 1.66 -5.79
C LYS A 73 1.50 2.87 -5.30
N ILE A 74 0.36 2.64 -4.64
CA ILE A 74 -0.41 3.71 -3.99
C ILE A 74 0.32 4.17 -2.72
N LEU A 75 0.77 3.22 -1.90
CA LEU A 75 1.53 3.48 -0.67
C LEU A 75 2.88 4.16 -0.94
N SER A 76 3.53 3.82 -2.06
CA SER A 76 4.78 4.45 -2.48
C SER A 76 4.59 5.89 -3.00
N GLY A 77 3.37 6.24 -3.41
CA GLY A 77 3.03 7.50 -4.06
C GLY A 77 3.23 7.50 -5.59
N ASP A 78 3.53 6.34 -6.19
CA ASP A 78 3.70 6.21 -7.65
C ASP A 78 2.37 6.35 -8.39
N ILE A 79 1.27 5.91 -7.76
CA ILE A 79 -0.10 6.04 -8.26
C ILE A 79 -0.91 6.91 -7.30
N PRO A 80 -1.57 7.97 -7.78
CA PRO A 80 -2.39 8.82 -6.92
C PRO A 80 -3.64 8.06 -6.45
N ALA A 81 -4.03 8.30 -5.20
CA ALA A 81 -5.30 7.84 -4.64
C ALA A 81 -6.05 9.00 -3.97
N SER A 82 -7.38 8.93 -3.98
CA SER A 82 -8.23 9.88 -3.25
C SER A 82 -8.29 9.47 -1.78
N VAL A 83 -7.27 9.87 -1.02
CA VAL A 83 -7.14 9.54 0.40
C VAL A 83 -8.28 10.16 1.22
N VAL A 84 -8.90 9.32 2.04
CA VAL A 84 -9.99 9.68 2.96
C VAL A 84 -9.48 9.69 4.40
N LYS A 85 -8.69 8.69 4.76
CA LYS A 85 -8.07 8.58 6.08
C LYS A 85 -6.70 7.96 5.94
N GLU A 86 -5.75 8.50 6.68
CA GLU A 86 -4.41 7.95 6.78
C GLU A 86 -3.96 8.12 8.22
N ASP A 87 -3.45 7.04 8.81
CA ASP A 87 -2.71 7.11 10.05
C ASP A 87 -1.38 6.40 9.87
N ASP A 88 -0.75 6.09 10.98
CA ASP A 88 0.48 5.34 10.98
C ASP A 88 0.26 3.95 10.30
N HIS A 89 -0.67 3.14 10.74
CA HIS A 89 -0.75 1.74 10.32
C HIS A 89 -1.62 1.49 9.07
N ILE A 90 -2.57 2.37 8.76
CA ILE A 90 -3.54 2.14 7.69
C ILE A 90 -3.62 3.31 6.70
N LEU A 91 -4.07 2.98 5.50
CA LEU A 91 -4.46 3.93 4.47
C LEU A 91 -5.87 3.59 3.99
N ALA A 92 -6.74 4.59 3.91
CA ALA A 92 -8.07 4.47 3.35
C ALA A 92 -8.28 5.46 2.21
N PHE A 93 -8.81 4.99 1.09
CA PHE A 93 -8.98 5.78 -0.13
C PHE A 93 -10.20 5.34 -0.95
N LYS A 94 -10.72 6.23 -1.79
CA LYS A 94 -11.84 5.90 -2.68
C LYS A 94 -11.43 4.86 -3.72
N ASP A 95 -12.27 3.86 -3.91
CA ASP A 95 -12.12 2.91 -5.01
C ASP A 95 -12.28 3.64 -6.36
N ILE A 96 -11.46 3.28 -7.35
CA ILE A 96 -11.49 3.86 -8.69
C ILE A 96 -12.69 3.35 -9.51
N ASN A 97 -13.18 2.15 -9.20
CA ASN A 97 -14.33 1.49 -9.81
C ASN A 97 -15.42 1.26 -8.74
N PRO A 98 -16.11 2.31 -8.27
CA PRO A 98 -17.03 2.21 -7.15
C PRO A 98 -18.25 1.32 -7.46
N LEU A 99 -18.55 0.36 -6.57
CA LEU A 99 -19.74 -0.53 -6.64
C LEU A 99 -20.96 0.03 -5.88
N ALA A 100 -20.78 1.16 -5.21
CA ALA A 100 -21.80 1.93 -4.52
C ALA A 100 -21.40 3.41 -4.49
N PRO A 101 -22.35 4.35 -4.27
CA PRO A 101 -22.04 5.78 -4.24
C PRO A 101 -20.90 6.15 -3.28
N ALA A 102 -20.83 5.50 -2.13
CA ALA A 102 -19.66 5.48 -1.27
C ALA A 102 -18.99 4.11 -1.37
N HIS A 103 -17.76 4.05 -1.90
CA HIS A 103 -16.94 2.84 -1.94
C HIS A 103 -15.50 3.20 -1.56
N ILE A 104 -15.09 2.82 -0.34
CA ILE A 104 -13.77 3.09 0.22
C ILE A 104 -13.05 1.76 0.46
N LEU A 105 -11.76 1.72 0.15
CA LEU A 105 -10.86 0.64 0.52
C LEU A 105 -10.05 1.06 1.74
N VAL A 106 -9.92 0.18 2.73
CA VAL A 106 -9.01 0.34 3.87
C VAL A 106 -7.95 -0.75 3.81
N ILE A 107 -6.68 -0.36 3.78
CA ILE A 107 -5.55 -1.27 3.64
C ILE A 107 -4.53 -1.06 4.77
N PRO A 108 -3.80 -2.10 5.18
CA PRO A 108 -2.64 -1.93 6.03
C PRO A 108 -1.49 -1.33 5.19
N LYS A 109 -0.71 -0.42 5.78
CA LYS A 109 0.50 0.11 5.13
C LYS A 109 1.64 -0.91 5.12
N ASP A 110 1.77 -1.66 6.21
CA ASP A 110 2.62 -2.86 6.27
C ASP A 110 1.69 -4.08 6.31
N ARG A 111 1.68 -4.85 5.23
CA ARG A 111 0.85 -6.05 5.15
C ARG A 111 1.49 -7.26 5.85
N ASN A 112 2.79 -7.29 6.13
CA ASN A 112 3.46 -8.40 6.82
C ASN A 112 3.05 -9.81 6.30
N GLY A 113 2.95 -9.99 4.98
CA GLY A 113 2.51 -11.26 4.37
C GLY A 113 0.98 -11.47 4.29
N LEU A 114 0.15 -10.53 4.79
CA LEU A 114 -1.31 -10.48 4.60
C LEU A 114 -1.67 -10.14 3.15
N THR A 115 -1.37 -11.05 2.24
CA THR A 115 -1.83 -10.99 0.85
C THR A 115 -3.33 -11.24 0.74
N ASN A 116 -3.92 -11.97 1.70
CA ASN A 116 -5.34 -12.24 1.87
C ASN A 116 -5.62 -12.60 3.34
N LEU A 117 -6.90 -12.74 3.71
CA LEU A 117 -7.30 -12.95 5.10
C LEU A 117 -6.89 -14.33 5.62
N ARG A 118 -6.87 -15.38 4.78
CA ARG A 118 -6.42 -16.73 5.18
C ARG A 118 -4.93 -16.82 5.54
N GLN A 119 -4.12 -15.81 5.20
CA GLN A 119 -2.74 -15.70 5.72
C GLN A 119 -2.67 -15.13 7.14
N ALA A 120 -3.78 -14.67 7.72
CA ALA A 120 -3.77 -14.08 9.04
C ALA A 120 -3.34 -15.06 10.12
N THR A 121 -2.56 -14.55 11.07
CA THR A 121 -2.02 -15.25 12.24
C THR A 121 -2.29 -14.40 13.48
N PRO A 122 -2.10 -14.91 14.71
CA PRO A 122 -2.29 -14.12 15.93
C PRO A 122 -1.49 -12.81 15.97
N GLU A 123 -0.34 -12.73 15.29
CA GLU A 123 0.48 -11.51 15.20
C GLU A 123 -0.26 -10.37 14.49
N HIS A 124 -1.22 -10.70 13.64
CA HIS A 124 -2.00 -9.74 12.86
C HIS A 124 -3.23 -9.19 13.60
N THR A 125 -3.47 -9.61 14.85
CA THR A 125 -4.66 -9.21 15.62
C THR A 125 -4.83 -7.70 15.71
N ASP A 126 -3.74 -6.97 15.99
CA ASP A 126 -3.76 -5.51 16.13
C ASP A 126 -4.13 -4.83 14.80
N ILE A 127 -3.45 -5.18 13.70
CA ILE A 127 -3.72 -4.56 12.40
C ILE A 127 -5.13 -4.88 11.90
N LEU A 128 -5.62 -6.12 12.08
CA LEU A 128 -6.99 -6.49 11.72
C LEU A 128 -8.03 -5.70 12.52
N GLY A 129 -7.80 -5.51 13.82
CA GLY A 129 -8.63 -4.67 14.67
C GLY A 129 -8.67 -3.22 14.17
N ARG A 130 -7.52 -2.65 13.83
CA ARG A 130 -7.41 -1.29 13.28
C ARG A 130 -8.16 -1.13 11.96
N LEU A 131 -8.05 -2.09 11.04
CA LEU A 131 -8.78 -2.06 9.77
C LEU A 131 -10.29 -2.02 9.98
N LEU A 132 -10.82 -2.85 10.89
CA LEU A 132 -12.26 -2.89 11.18
C LEU A 132 -12.75 -1.66 11.93
N ILE A 133 -11.96 -1.12 12.87
CA ILE A 133 -12.27 0.14 13.55
C ILE A 133 -12.32 1.29 12.54
N ALA A 134 -11.30 1.41 11.69
CA ALA A 134 -11.24 2.43 10.66
C ALA A 134 -12.42 2.32 9.67
N ALA A 135 -12.79 1.11 9.26
CA ALA A 135 -13.96 0.88 8.42
C ALA A 135 -15.27 1.37 9.09
N GLY A 136 -15.43 1.11 10.38
CA GLY A 136 -16.58 1.59 11.16
C GLY A 136 -16.61 3.11 11.35
N GLU A 137 -15.46 3.77 11.49
CA GLU A 137 -15.36 5.23 11.55
C GLU A 137 -15.69 5.87 10.20
N ILE A 138 -15.15 5.32 9.10
CA ILE A 138 -15.42 5.77 7.72
C ILE A 138 -16.90 5.65 7.38
N ALA A 139 -17.54 4.54 7.77
CA ALA A 139 -18.96 4.32 7.53
C ALA A 139 -19.87 5.32 8.27
N LYS A 140 -19.39 5.95 9.36
CA LYS A 140 -20.11 6.97 10.14
C LYS A 140 -19.84 8.39 9.67
N ASP A 141 -18.85 8.59 8.79
CA ASP A 141 -18.52 9.92 8.30
C ASP A 141 -19.58 10.39 7.30
N GLU A 142 -20.44 11.29 7.78
CA GLU A 142 -21.53 11.88 6.98
C GLU A 142 -21.03 12.59 5.73
N SER A 143 -19.79 13.08 5.72
CA SER A 143 -19.21 13.78 4.57
C SER A 143 -18.87 12.84 3.40
N LEU A 144 -18.80 11.54 3.66
CA LEU A 144 -18.48 10.52 2.65
C LEU A 144 -19.72 9.92 1.99
N GLY A 145 -20.92 10.24 2.47
CA GLY A 145 -22.18 9.86 1.83
C GLY A 145 -22.60 8.41 2.06
N PHE A 146 -22.19 7.78 3.16
CA PHE A 146 -22.59 6.40 3.49
C PHE A 146 -24.09 6.28 3.87
N GLY A 147 -24.67 7.32 4.49
CA GLY A 147 -26.05 7.27 4.99
C GLY A 147 -26.17 6.48 6.30
N ASP A 148 -27.32 5.81 6.50
CA ASP A 148 -27.66 5.10 7.75
C ASP A 148 -27.10 3.67 7.84
N GLY A 149 -26.03 3.36 7.08
CA GLY A 149 -25.41 2.05 7.13
C GLY A 149 -24.38 1.80 6.03
N ALA A 150 -23.60 0.74 6.24
CA ALA A 150 -22.60 0.30 5.27
C ALA A 150 -22.53 -1.23 5.23
N ARG A 151 -22.05 -1.77 4.10
CA ARG A 151 -21.62 -3.15 3.96
C ARG A 151 -20.10 -3.19 3.99
N ILE A 152 -19.56 -3.99 4.91
CA ILE A 152 -18.12 -4.21 5.07
C ILE A 152 -17.79 -5.57 4.44
N VAL A 153 -16.85 -5.61 3.50
CA VAL A 153 -16.49 -6.83 2.77
C VAL A 153 -14.98 -7.03 2.78
N ILE A 154 -14.54 -8.26 3.02
CA ILE A 154 -13.17 -8.70 2.79
C ILE A 154 -13.27 -9.90 1.84
N ASN A 155 -12.73 -9.75 0.65
CA ASN A 155 -12.64 -10.83 -0.32
C ASN A 155 -11.37 -11.64 -0.04
N ASP A 156 -11.47 -12.96 -0.09
CA ASP A 156 -10.36 -13.87 0.23
C ASP A 156 -10.14 -14.89 -0.89
N GLY A 157 -9.06 -14.70 -1.65
CA GLY A 157 -8.69 -15.51 -2.79
C GLY A 157 -9.52 -15.27 -4.06
N PRO A 158 -9.13 -15.90 -5.19
CA PRO A 158 -9.76 -15.67 -6.49
C PRO A 158 -11.27 -15.94 -6.51
N ASP A 159 -11.71 -17.05 -5.90
CA ASP A 159 -13.13 -17.42 -5.85
C ASP A 159 -13.95 -16.48 -4.93
N GLY A 160 -13.28 -15.79 -4.01
CA GLY A 160 -13.86 -14.71 -3.22
C GLY A 160 -13.96 -13.39 -3.98
N GLY A 161 -13.50 -13.31 -5.23
CA GLY A 161 -13.44 -12.07 -6.00
C GLY A 161 -12.32 -11.13 -5.57
N GLN A 162 -11.25 -11.66 -4.98
CA GLN A 162 -10.08 -10.84 -4.61
C GLN A 162 -9.18 -10.61 -5.83
N GLU A 163 -9.05 -9.36 -6.26
CA GLU A 163 -8.24 -8.98 -7.43
C GLU A 163 -6.82 -8.53 -7.05
N VAL A 164 -6.69 -7.83 -5.91
CA VAL A 164 -5.39 -7.33 -5.41
C VAL A 164 -4.96 -8.17 -4.20
N MET A 165 -3.80 -8.81 -4.30
CA MET A 165 -3.22 -9.69 -3.28
C MET A 165 -2.51 -8.90 -2.17
N HIS A 166 -3.24 -7.95 -1.60
CA HIS A 166 -2.90 -7.13 -0.45
C HIS A 166 -4.19 -6.97 0.33
N LEU A 167 -4.23 -7.41 1.59
CA LEU A 167 -5.48 -7.43 2.37
C LEU A 167 -6.15 -6.04 2.35
N HIS A 168 -7.42 -6.01 2.01
CA HIS A 168 -8.19 -4.78 1.96
C HIS A 168 -9.62 -5.01 2.42
N VAL A 169 -10.17 -3.99 3.07
CA VAL A 169 -11.56 -3.95 3.52
C VAL A 169 -12.32 -2.98 2.63
N HIS A 170 -13.34 -3.49 1.94
CA HIS A 170 -14.31 -2.65 1.24
C HIS A 170 -15.33 -2.11 2.24
N VAL A 171 -15.58 -0.81 2.17
CA VAL A 171 -16.65 -0.11 2.88
C VAL A 171 -17.60 0.47 1.83
N LEU A 172 -18.80 -0.10 1.72
CA LEU A 172 -19.79 0.20 0.69
C LEU A 172 -21.04 0.85 1.31
N GLY A 173 -21.51 1.96 0.75
CA GLY A 173 -22.72 2.64 1.24
C GLY A 173 -23.27 3.69 0.28
N GLY A 174 -24.14 4.55 0.79
CA GLY A 174 -24.83 5.59 0.02
C GLY A 174 -26.01 5.08 -0.80
N ARG A 175 -26.38 3.81 -0.62
CA ARG A 175 -27.63 3.20 -1.11
C ARG A 175 -28.02 2.05 -0.19
N LYS A 176 -29.29 1.62 -0.24
CA LYS A 176 -29.70 0.39 0.43
C LYS A 176 -28.95 -0.80 -0.19
N MET A 177 -28.34 -1.62 0.66
CA MET A 177 -27.67 -2.86 0.25
C MET A 177 -28.70 -3.99 0.24
N GLU A 178 -28.75 -4.76 -0.85
CA GLU A 178 -29.65 -5.91 -0.94
C GLU A 178 -29.18 -7.01 0.01
N SER A 179 -30.10 -7.54 0.84
CA SER A 179 -29.77 -8.67 1.69
C SER A 179 -29.69 -9.93 0.83
N THR A 180 -28.50 -10.53 0.78
CA THR A 180 -28.28 -11.86 0.19
C THR A 180 -28.27 -12.95 1.25
N PHE A 181 -28.21 -12.55 2.52
CA PHE A 181 -28.46 -13.39 3.68
C PHE A 181 -29.97 -13.29 3.93
N GLY A 182 -30.70 -14.37 3.65
CA GLY A 182 -32.18 -14.39 3.62
C GLY A 182 -32.87 -13.81 4.85
#